data_AF-A0A814QVW8-F1
#
_entry.id   AF-A0A814QVW8-F1
#
_cell.length_a   1.000
_cell.length_b   1.000
_cell.length_c   1.000
_cell.angle_alpha   90.00
_cell.angle_beta   90.00
_cell.angle_gamma   90.00
#
_symmetry.space_group_name_H-M   'P 1'
#
loop_
_entity.id
_entity.type
_entity.pdbx_description
1 polymer ?
#
loop_
_entity_poly.entity_id
_entity_poly.type
_entity_poly.pdbx_seq_one_letter_code
_entity_poly.pdbx_strand_id
1 'polypeptide(L)'
;MTSKLQNYSGLHASTNKFQLHQKARKQDTVSKSKMKAYNDKKLKAKTSSLKSGDVVLLKWNRSRKSDSLFDPNPLKVVKVNGSMITVERNGSLLVRNSSFMKPFILQKEDINNEIFKDILFGDEVNLEEGEVSLI
;
A
#
# COMPACT_ATOMS: atom_id res chain seq x y z
N MET A 1 67.98 -3.27 18.96
CA MET A 1 66.77 -3.14 19.80
C MET A 1 65.62 -3.78 19.04
N THR A 2 65.23 -5.01 19.39
CA THR A 2 64.06 -5.68 18.78
C THR A 2 62.83 -5.38 19.63
N SER A 3 62.00 -4.46 19.16
CA SER A 3 60.75 -4.10 19.81
C SER A 3 59.79 -5.29 19.77
N LYS A 4 59.48 -5.84 20.95
CA LYS A 4 58.49 -6.91 21.13
C LYS A 4 57.11 -6.35 20.81
N LEU A 5 56.54 -6.72 19.66
CA LEU A 5 55.15 -6.38 19.31
C LEU A 5 54.21 -7.00 20.34
N GLN A 6 53.31 -6.18 20.91
CA GLN A 6 52.26 -6.66 21.79
C GLN A 6 51.24 -7.47 20.98
N ASN A 7 50.99 -8.70 21.39
CA ASN A 7 49.97 -9.56 20.80
C ASN A 7 48.58 -8.99 21.10
N TYR A 8 47.93 -8.40 20.10
CA TYR A 8 46.58 -7.84 20.19
C TYR A 8 45.52 -8.95 20.27
N SER A 9 45.31 -9.52 21.46
CA SER A 9 44.27 -10.52 21.75
C SER A 9 42.84 -9.95 21.74
N GLY A 10 42.66 -8.63 21.77
CA GLY A 10 41.35 -7.97 21.88
C GLY A 10 40.50 -7.92 20.60
N LEU A 11 41.10 -8.04 19.42
CA LEU A 11 40.37 -7.95 18.14
C LEU A 11 39.49 -9.19 17.87
N HIS A 12 39.91 -10.38 18.32
CA HIS A 12 39.20 -11.65 18.12
C HIS A 12 37.83 -11.71 18.84
N ALA A 13 37.70 -11.07 20.00
CA ALA A 13 36.45 -11.04 20.75
C ALA A 13 35.35 -10.23 20.03
N SER A 14 35.73 -9.17 19.32
CA SER A 14 34.80 -8.32 18.56
C SER A 14 34.26 -9.02 17.31
N THR A 15 35.14 -9.71 16.56
CA THR A 15 34.78 -10.49 15.37
C THR A 15 33.87 -11.65 15.74
N ASN A 16 34.12 -12.31 16.87
CA ASN A 16 33.30 -13.40 17.39
C ASN A 16 31.90 -12.89 17.79
N LYS A 17 31.82 -11.76 18.51
CA LYS A 17 30.55 -11.11 18.86
C LYS A 17 29.75 -10.70 17.63
N PHE A 18 30.41 -10.15 16.60
CA PHE A 18 29.77 -9.81 15.33
C PHE A 18 29.25 -11.04 14.60
N GLN A 19 30.05 -12.11 14.49
CA GLN A 19 29.62 -13.38 13.88
C GLN A 19 28.44 -14.01 14.63
N LEU A 20 28.45 -13.99 15.96
CA LEU A 20 27.36 -14.49 16.78
C LEU A 20 26.06 -13.71 16.52
N HIS A 21 26.14 -12.39 16.46
CA HIS A 21 24.99 -11.53 16.17
C HIS A 21 24.45 -11.75 14.76
N GLN A 22 25.32 -11.91 13.77
CA GLN A 22 24.93 -12.25 12.40
C GLN A 22 24.25 -13.63 12.34
N LYS A 23 24.76 -14.62 13.08
CA LYS A 23 24.13 -15.94 13.19
C LYS A 23 22.76 -15.85 13.85
N ALA A 24 22.62 -15.08 14.93
CA ALA A 24 21.35 -14.85 15.61
C ALA A 24 20.31 -14.18 14.69
N ARG A 25 20.69 -13.14 13.94
CA ARG A 25 19.83 -12.48 12.95
C ARG A 25 19.36 -13.45 11.86
N LYS A 26 20.26 -14.27 11.31
CA LYS A 26 19.90 -15.29 10.32
C LYS A 26 18.88 -16.27 10.89
N GLN A 27 19.11 -16.80 12.08
CA GLN A 27 18.18 -17.74 12.70
C GLN A 27 16.82 -17.11 13.00
N ASP A 28 16.80 -15.87 13.49
CA ASP A 28 15.58 -15.11 13.74
C ASP A 28 14.78 -14.88 12.44
N THR A 29 15.43 -14.50 11.33
CA THR A 29 14.75 -14.34 10.04
C THR A 29 14.13 -15.65 9.54
N VAL A 30 14.81 -16.78 9.73
CA VAL A 30 14.29 -18.11 9.38
C VAL A 30 13.10 -18.50 10.26
N SER A 31 13.18 -18.24 11.57
CA SER A 31 12.06 -18.51 12.48
C SER A 31 10.83 -17.65 12.14
N LYS A 32 11.03 -16.35 11.86
CA LYS A 32 9.97 -15.44 11.44
C LYS A 32 9.34 -15.83 10.11
N SER A 33 10.13 -16.28 9.13
CA SER A 33 9.60 -16.72 7.83
C SER A 33 8.76 -17.99 7.97
N LYS A 34 9.18 -18.96 8.80
CA LYS A 34 8.39 -20.15 9.14
C LYS A 34 7.07 -19.80 9.83
N MET A 35 7.12 -18.92 10.82
CA MET A 35 5.92 -18.46 11.54
C MET A 35 4.94 -17.74 10.61
N LYS A 36 5.45 -16.87 9.72
CA LYS A 36 4.65 -16.19 8.70
C LYS A 36 3.96 -17.21 7.78
N ALA A 37 4.72 -18.14 7.20
CA ALA A 37 4.17 -19.13 6.28
C ALA A 37 3.10 -20.03 6.94
N TYR A 38 3.33 -20.45 8.20
CA TYR A 38 2.34 -21.22 8.96
C TYR A 38 1.06 -20.41 9.19
N ASN A 39 1.18 -19.16 9.66
CA ASN A 39 0.04 -18.30 9.94
C ASN A 39 -0.74 -17.94 8.67
N ASP A 40 -0.05 -17.57 7.58
CA ASP A 40 -0.68 -17.24 6.30
C ASP A 40 -1.49 -18.44 5.79
N LYS A 41 -0.92 -19.65 5.86
CA LYS A 41 -1.61 -20.89 5.47
C LYS A 41 -2.79 -21.21 6.38
N LYS A 42 -2.59 -21.16 7.71
CA LYS A 42 -3.61 -21.50 8.71
C LYS A 42 -4.82 -20.55 8.67
N LEU A 43 -4.54 -19.24 8.52
CA LEU A 43 -5.56 -18.19 8.50
C LEU A 43 -6.10 -17.93 7.09
N LYS A 44 -5.62 -18.64 6.06
CA LYS A 44 -5.99 -18.44 4.66
C LYS A 44 -5.81 -16.98 4.21
N ALA A 45 -4.70 -16.36 4.62
CA ALA A 45 -4.37 -14.99 4.26
C ALA A 45 -4.29 -14.87 2.73
N LYS A 46 -4.96 -13.85 2.19
CA LYS A 46 -4.94 -13.53 0.76
C LYS A 46 -4.35 -12.15 0.56
N THR A 47 -3.48 -12.01 -0.43
CA THR A 47 -2.98 -10.72 -0.87
C THR A 47 -4.10 -9.93 -1.55
N SER A 48 -4.16 -8.62 -1.33
CA SER A 48 -5.06 -7.74 -2.07
C SER A 48 -4.61 -7.63 -3.52
N SER A 49 -5.54 -7.75 -4.47
CA SER A 49 -5.28 -7.55 -5.90
C SER A 49 -5.41 -6.09 -6.36
N LEU A 50 -5.79 -5.18 -5.45
CA LEU A 50 -6.02 -3.76 -5.74
C LEU A 50 -4.72 -3.06 -6.13
N LYS A 51 -4.80 -2.23 -7.18
CA LYS A 51 -3.72 -1.40 -7.70
C LYS A 51 -4.17 0.05 -7.83
N SER A 52 -3.20 0.96 -7.90
CA SER A 52 -3.48 2.35 -8.27
C SER A 52 -4.11 2.39 -9.67
N GLY A 53 -5.14 3.21 -9.83
CA GLY A 53 -5.97 3.32 -11.04
C GLY A 53 -7.22 2.43 -11.03
N ASP A 54 -7.31 1.42 -10.16
CA ASP A 54 -8.52 0.59 -10.07
C ASP A 54 -9.71 1.42 -9.56
N VAL A 55 -10.90 1.08 -10.05
CA VAL A 55 -12.16 1.65 -9.56
C VAL A 55 -12.76 0.72 -8.50
N VAL A 56 -13.18 1.29 -7.37
CA VAL A 56 -13.71 0.53 -6.23
C VAL A 56 -14.97 1.16 -5.67
N LEU A 57 -15.84 0.33 -5.07
CA LEU A 57 -16.95 0.78 -4.24
C LEU A 57 -16.56 0.70 -2.77
N LEU A 58 -16.95 1.72 -1.99
CA LEU A 58 -16.65 1.82 -0.57
C LEU A 58 -17.81 1.30 0.28
N LYS A 59 -17.52 0.47 1.27
CA LYS A 59 -18.48 0.08 2.30
C LYS A 59 -18.74 1.25 3.24
N TRP A 60 -19.93 1.84 3.18
CA TRP A 60 -20.33 3.00 3.98
C TRP A 60 -21.13 2.64 5.24
N ASN A 61 -21.23 3.59 6.17
CA ASN A 61 -22.14 3.47 7.29
C ASN A 61 -23.55 3.87 6.82
N ARG A 62 -24.38 2.87 6.55
CA ARG A 62 -25.73 3.07 6.05
C ARG A 62 -26.68 3.53 7.17
N SER A 63 -27.60 4.44 6.83
CA SER A 63 -28.60 4.93 7.78
C SER A 63 -29.71 3.91 8.01
N ARG A 64 -30.16 3.20 6.96
CA ARG A 64 -31.25 2.22 7.04
C ARG A 64 -30.79 0.81 6.67
N LYS A 65 -31.55 -0.18 7.15
CA LYS A 65 -31.27 -1.59 6.86
C LYS A 65 -31.54 -1.98 5.39
N SER A 66 -32.39 -1.23 4.68
CA SER A 66 -32.70 -1.44 3.26
C SER A 66 -31.74 -0.75 2.31
N ASP A 67 -30.91 0.17 2.79
CA ASP A 67 -29.93 0.85 1.93
C ASP A 67 -28.81 -0.14 1.53
N SER A 68 -28.23 0.11 0.34
CA SER A 68 -27.07 -0.64 -0.15
C SER A 68 -25.95 -0.69 0.90
N LEU A 69 -25.21 -1.79 0.97
CA LEU A 69 -24.06 -1.90 1.87
C LEU A 69 -22.85 -1.08 1.40
N PHE A 70 -22.78 -0.82 0.10
CA PHE A 70 -21.72 -0.08 -0.55
C PHE A 70 -22.27 1.24 -1.11
N ASP A 71 -21.44 2.27 -1.07
CA ASP A 71 -21.67 3.54 -1.76
C ASP A 71 -21.84 3.24 -3.26
N PRO A 72 -22.97 3.65 -3.88
CA PRO A 72 -23.18 3.46 -5.32
C PRO A 72 -22.19 4.25 -6.16
N ASN A 73 -21.60 5.32 -5.61
CA ASN A 73 -20.67 6.17 -6.33
C ASN A 73 -19.25 5.57 -6.23
N PRO A 74 -18.61 5.21 -7.35
CA PRO A 74 -17.29 4.63 -7.34
C PRO A 74 -16.21 5.63 -6.92
N LEU A 75 -15.05 5.12 -6.54
CA LEU A 75 -13.85 5.89 -6.25
C LEU A 75 -12.64 5.32 -6.99
N LYS A 76 -11.69 6.17 -7.34
CA LYS A 76 -10.41 5.80 -7.96
C LYS A 76 -9.39 5.48 -6.88
N VAL A 77 -8.66 4.39 -7.00
CA VAL A 77 -7.51 4.11 -6.12
C VAL A 77 -6.32 4.98 -6.55
N VAL A 78 -5.84 5.83 -5.66
CA VAL A 78 -4.66 6.67 -5.90
C VAL A 78 -3.40 5.96 -5.43
N LYS A 79 -3.43 5.37 -4.22
CA LYS A 79 -2.24 4.77 -3.60
C LYS A 79 -2.56 3.52 -2.79
N VAL A 80 -1.70 2.52 -2.88
CA VAL A 80 -1.79 1.25 -2.16
C VAL A 80 -0.60 1.09 -1.20
N ASN A 81 -0.86 1.09 0.11
CA ASN A 81 0.13 0.86 1.17
C ASN A 81 -0.21 -0.43 1.92
N GLY A 82 0.12 -1.58 1.33
CA GLY A 82 -0.24 -2.88 1.89
C GLY A 82 -1.76 -3.05 1.91
N SER A 83 -2.33 -3.27 3.11
CA SER A 83 -3.79 -3.36 3.28
C SER A 83 -4.49 -2.01 3.38
N MET A 84 -3.76 -0.90 3.44
CA MET A 84 -4.32 0.44 3.54
C MET A 84 -4.30 1.14 2.19
N ILE A 85 -5.47 1.58 1.73
CA ILE A 85 -5.70 2.08 0.39
C ILE A 85 -6.19 3.52 0.48
N THR A 86 -5.60 4.40 -0.33
CA THR A 86 -6.04 5.78 -0.52
C THR A 86 -6.86 5.85 -1.79
N VAL A 87 -8.10 6.30 -1.67
CA VAL A 87 -9.04 6.48 -2.78
C VAL A 87 -9.44 7.94 -2.89
N GLU A 88 -9.84 8.34 -4.08
CA GLU A 88 -10.22 9.69 -4.43
C GLU A 88 -11.57 9.72 -5.14
N ARG A 89 -12.34 10.76 -4.84
CA ARG A 89 -13.50 11.18 -5.60
C ARG A 89 -13.65 12.70 -5.50
N ASN A 90 -13.73 13.38 -6.64
CA ASN A 90 -13.95 14.83 -6.73
C ASN A 90 -12.99 15.65 -5.84
N GLY A 91 -11.68 15.33 -5.89
CA GLY A 91 -10.64 15.97 -5.08
C GLY A 91 -10.64 15.60 -3.58
N SER A 92 -11.59 14.80 -3.12
CA SER A 92 -11.64 14.32 -1.73
C SER A 92 -10.90 12.99 -1.58
N LEU A 93 -9.86 12.98 -0.75
CA LEU A 93 -9.08 11.79 -0.43
C LEU A 93 -9.62 11.07 0.80
N LEU A 94 -9.71 9.75 0.72
CA LEU A 94 -10.09 8.87 1.82
C LEU A 94 -9.12 7.70 1.95
N VAL A 95 -8.69 7.40 3.17
CA VAL A 95 -7.80 6.27 3.47
C VAL A 95 -8.55 5.21 4.26
N ARG A 96 -8.62 3.97 3.76
CA ARG A 96 -9.29 2.83 4.43
C ARG A 96 -8.59 1.50 4.15
N ASN A 97 -8.89 0.51 4.99
CA ASN A 97 -8.43 -0.86 4.76
C ASN A 97 -9.11 -1.44 3.50
N SER A 98 -8.38 -2.24 2.73
CA SER A 98 -8.84 -2.91 1.52
C SER A 98 -10.09 -3.77 1.73
N SER A 99 -10.36 -4.26 2.95
CA SER A 99 -11.56 -5.02 3.28
C SER A 99 -12.86 -4.22 3.20
N PHE A 100 -12.78 -2.88 3.24
CA PHE A 100 -13.93 -1.99 3.04
C PHE A 100 -14.15 -1.66 1.57
N MET A 101 -13.28 -2.14 0.67
CA MET A 101 -13.35 -1.85 -0.75
C MET A 101 -13.79 -3.08 -1.52
N LYS A 102 -14.70 -2.87 -2.48
CA LYS A 102 -15.10 -3.88 -3.45
C LYS A 102 -14.62 -3.44 -4.83
N PRO A 103 -13.80 -4.25 -5.54
CA PRO A 103 -13.43 -3.95 -6.92
C PRO A 103 -14.68 -3.76 -7.79
N PHE A 104 -14.69 -2.69 -8.57
CA PHE A 104 -15.75 -2.40 -9.54
C PHE A 104 -15.24 -2.74 -10.94
N ILE A 105 -15.99 -3.60 -11.65
CA ILE A 105 -15.66 -3.98 -13.02
C ILE A 105 -16.48 -3.07 -13.93
N LEU A 106 -15.81 -2.16 -14.62
CA LEU A 106 -16.43 -1.26 -15.60
C LEU A 106 -17.00 -2.09 -16.76
N GLN A 107 -18.31 -1.96 -17.00
CA GLN A 107 -18.95 -2.42 -18.22
C GLN A 107 -19.03 -1.29 -19.25
N LYS A 108 -19.32 -1.64 -20.51
CA LYS A 108 -19.33 -0.66 -21.61
C LYS A 108 -20.40 0.41 -21.39
N GLU A 109 -21.47 0.04 -20.70
CA GLU A 109 -22.60 0.89 -20.34
C GLU A 109 -22.22 1.94 -19.29
N ASP A 110 -21.30 1.60 -18.37
CA ASP A 110 -20.87 2.47 -17.27
C ASP A 110 -20.05 3.67 -17.77
N ILE A 111 -19.35 3.54 -18.90
CA ILE A 111 -18.51 4.60 -19.49
C ILE A 111 -19.34 5.83 -19.87
N ASN A 112 -20.60 5.64 -20.23
CA ASN A 112 -21.48 6.72 -20.65
C ASN A 112 -22.03 7.54 -19.47
N ASN A 113 -21.96 7.00 -18.26
CA ASN A 113 -22.46 7.64 -17.06
C ASN A 113 -21.45 8.69 -16.57
N GLU A 114 -21.94 9.92 -16.36
CA GLU A 114 -21.11 11.10 -16.06
C GLU A 114 -20.22 10.89 -14.83
N ILE A 115 -20.72 10.17 -13.82
CA ILE A 115 -19.96 9.83 -12.60
C ILE A 115 -18.67 9.06 -12.94
N PHE A 116 -18.72 8.15 -13.92
CA PHE A 116 -17.56 7.37 -14.31
C PHE A 116 -16.61 8.16 -15.22
N LYS A 117 -17.14 9.09 -16.02
CA LYS A 117 -16.30 9.95 -16.86
C LYS A 117 -15.40 10.84 -16.01
N ASP A 118 -15.92 11.44 -14.95
CA ASP A 118 -15.12 12.27 -14.05
C ASP A 118 -14.04 11.45 -13.32
N ILE A 119 -14.35 10.21 -12.94
CA ILE A 119 -13.39 9.30 -12.29
C ILE A 119 -12.29 8.85 -13.27
N LEU A 120 -12.64 8.60 -14.53
CA LEU A 120 -11.73 8.09 -15.55
C LEU A 120 -10.90 9.19 -16.22
N PHE A 121 -11.48 10.36 -16.45
CA PHE A 121 -10.94 11.44 -17.27
C PHE A 121 -10.78 12.78 -16.53
N GLY A 122 -11.12 12.87 -15.23
CA GLY A 122 -11.13 14.11 -14.44
C GLY A 122 -9.77 14.76 -14.15
N ASP A 123 -8.71 14.36 -14.85
CA ASP A 123 -7.39 15.00 -14.85
C ASP A 123 -7.09 15.64 -16.22
N GLU A 124 -8.07 16.26 -16.88
CA GLU A 124 -7.75 17.31 -17.87
C GLU A 124 -7.48 18.60 -17.10
N VAL A 125 -6.24 18.72 -16.62
CA VAL A 125 -5.68 20.01 -16.21
C VAL A 125 -5.73 20.89 -17.45
N ASN A 126 -6.69 21.80 -17.53
CA ASN A 126 -6.58 22.96 -18.40
C ASN A 126 -5.37 23.76 -17.90
N LEU A 127 -4.19 23.46 -18.45
CA LEU A 127 -3.08 24.39 -18.49
C LEU A 127 -3.57 25.53 -19.38
N GLU A 128 -4.18 26.55 -18.77
CA GLU A 128 -4.51 27.78 -19.46
C GLU A 128 -3.22 28.33 -20.09
N GLU A 129 -3.18 28.27 -21.41
CA GLU A 129 -2.19 28.95 -22.23
C GLU A 129 -2.41 30.47 -22.11
N GLY A 130 -1.42 31.19 -21.58
CA GLY A 130 -1.34 32.67 -21.63
C GLY A 130 -2.29 33.36 -20.66
N GLU A 131 -1.88 34.33 -19.84
CA GLU A 131 -1.03 35.46 -20.18
C GLU A 131 -0.16 35.85 -18.98
N VAL A 132 1.16 35.83 -19.14
CA VAL A 132 2.05 36.63 -18.29
C VAL A 132 2.05 38.04 -18.88
N SER A 133 1.13 38.88 -18.40
CA SER A 133 1.22 40.32 -18.59
C SER A 133 2.28 40.87 -17.62
N LEU A 134 3.47 41.14 -18.16
CA LEU A 134 4.48 41.98 -17.52
C LEU A 134 4.13 43.44 -17.87
N ILE A 135 3.67 44.19 -16.86
CA ILE A 135 3.81 45.66 -16.78
C ILE A 135 4.65 45.96 -15.56
#